data_AF-A0A199ULG7-F1
#
_entry.id   AF-A0A199ULG7-F1
#
_cell.length_a   1.000
_cell.length_b   1.000
_cell.length_c   1.000
_cell.angle_alpha   90.00
_cell.angle_beta   90.00
_cell.angle_gamma   90.00
#
_symmetry.space_group_name_H-M   'P 1'
#
loop_
_entity.id
_entity.type
_entity.pdbx_description
1 polymer ?
#
loop_
_entity_poly.entity_id
_entity_poly.type
_entity_poly.pdbx_seq_one_letter_code
_entity_poly.pdbx_strand_id
1 'polypeptide(L)'
;PEKELLQLAVFGELRALFPGLQLYIEIVGPAVPQCRDGETICISNYAHCSEESCHCRSSERTNAVMLRLRKGYYHDRYTDIVKVVLNSSLLCMAKVTKLSKFLWHSDSNPHLIVAPNAGVAAYSSWLPTIELIKEMGVPAIFTDFCEEAAFLASRCISSVTGRPLSLPIQINPFRQPMAVEDSALYLPCYSNCFIF
;
A
#
# COMPACT_ATOMS: atom_id res chain seq x y z
N PRO A 1 8.71 2.81 -5.72
CA PRO A 1 7.43 3.55 -5.84
C PRO A 1 7.58 4.88 -6.61
N GLU A 2 8.43 4.96 -7.66
CA GLU A 2 8.72 6.25 -8.31
C GLU A 2 7.49 6.86 -9.00
N LYS A 3 6.69 6.02 -9.67
CA LYS A 3 5.47 6.45 -10.38
C LYS A 3 4.34 6.79 -9.40
N GLU A 4 4.26 6.07 -8.30
CA GLU A 4 3.23 6.25 -7.25
C GLU A 4 3.40 7.57 -6.50
N LEU A 5 4.65 8.05 -6.34
CA LEU A 5 4.95 9.34 -5.71
C LEU A 5 4.43 10.56 -6.50
N LEU A 6 4.12 10.38 -7.79
CA LEU A 6 3.51 11.40 -8.64
C LEU A 6 1.98 11.44 -8.53
N GLN A 7 1.37 10.37 -7.99
CA GLN A 7 -0.08 10.19 -7.97
C GLN A 7 -0.67 10.19 -6.55
N LEU A 8 0.05 10.75 -5.57
CA LEU A 8 -0.35 10.73 -4.16
C LEU A 8 -1.76 11.30 -3.90
N ALA A 9 -2.20 12.28 -4.71
CA ALA A 9 -3.54 12.84 -4.61
C ALA A 9 -4.67 11.80 -4.79
N VAL A 10 -4.43 10.71 -5.53
CA VAL A 10 -5.43 9.66 -5.77
C VAL A 10 -5.85 8.93 -4.48
N PHE A 11 -4.99 8.92 -3.46
CA PHE A 11 -5.32 8.32 -2.17
C PHE A 11 -6.46 9.09 -1.46
N GLY A 12 -6.76 10.33 -1.86
CA GLY A 12 -7.95 11.06 -1.42
C GLY A 12 -9.26 10.36 -1.78
N GLU A 13 -9.29 9.55 -2.84
CA GLU A 13 -10.47 8.78 -3.25
C GLU A 13 -10.89 7.73 -2.22
N LEU A 14 -9.96 7.26 -1.38
CA LEU A 14 -10.26 6.30 -0.31
C LEU A 14 -11.29 6.82 0.70
N ARG A 15 -11.44 8.15 0.81
CA ARG A 15 -12.47 8.78 1.65
C ARG A 15 -13.89 8.41 1.23
N ALA A 16 -14.11 8.13 -0.05
CA ALA A 16 -15.40 7.67 -0.56
C ALA A 16 -15.69 6.23 -0.11
N LEU A 17 -14.67 5.37 -0.10
CA LEU A 17 -14.78 3.97 0.33
C LEU A 17 -14.91 3.82 1.84
N PHE A 18 -14.34 4.76 2.61
CA PHE A 18 -14.26 4.69 4.07
C PHE A 18 -14.85 5.92 4.75
N PRO A 19 -16.17 6.15 4.58
CA PRO A 19 -16.82 7.31 5.16
C PRO A 19 -16.72 7.29 6.68
N GLY A 20 -16.31 8.41 7.28
CA GLY A 20 -16.22 8.56 8.74
C GLY A 20 -14.91 8.04 9.34
N LEU A 21 -13.97 7.52 8.56
CA LEU A 21 -12.64 7.09 9.04
C LEU A 21 -11.58 8.16 8.79
N GLN A 22 -10.65 8.32 9.74
CA GLN A 22 -9.37 8.98 9.51
C GLN A 22 -8.41 7.94 8.96
N LEU A 23 -7.83 8.21 7.80
CA LEU A 23 -6.87 7.31 7.16
C LEU A 23 -5.48 7.87 7.36
N TYR A 24 -4.58 7.02 7.85
CA TYR A 24 -3.16 7.28 7.81
C TYR A 24 -2.53 6.25 6.86
N ILE A 25 -1.41 6.55 6.21
CA ILE A 25 -0.78 5.69 5.21
C ILE A 25 0.73 5.91 5.27
N GLU A 26 1.54 4.93 5.70
CA GLU A 26 3.00 4.99 5.50
C GLU A 26 3.37 4.32 4.16
N ILE A 27 3.82 5.11 3.21
CA ILE A 27 4.38 4.61 1.96
C ILE A 27 5.89 4.38 2.18
N VAL A 28 6.25 3.11 2.36
CA VAL A 28 7.64 2.70 2.55
C VAL A 28 8.20 2.15 1.24
N GLY A 29 9.37 2.62 0.83
CA GLY A 29 10.09 1.98 -0.27
C GLY A 29 11.48 2.54 -0.53
N PRO A 30 12.39 1.74 -1.10
CA PRO A 30 13.77 2.16 -1.34
C PRO A 30 13.88 3.32 -2.34
N ALA A 31 12.92 3.41 -3.27
CA ALA A 31 12.87 4.46 -4.29
C ALA A 31 12.25 5.78 -3.81
N VAL A 32 11.85 5.90 -2.53
CA VAL A 32 11.50 7.22 -1.99
C VAL A 32 12.76 8.10 -2.01
N PRO A 33 12.70 9.32 -2.58
CA PRO A 33 13.82 10.24 -2.57
C PRO A 33 14.22 10.59 -1.13
N GLN A 34 15.53 10.70 -0.85
CA GLN A 34 16.01 11.03 0.50
C GLN A 34 15.44 12.36 1.01
N CYS A 35 15.24 13.34 0.12
CA CYS A 35 14.66 14.64 0.46
C CYS A 35 13.18 14.57 0.89
N ARG A 36 12.49 13.47 0.58
CA ARG A 36 11.09 13.22 0.92
C ARG A 36 10.93 12.24 2.08
N ASP A 37 12.02 11.70 2.62
CA ASP A 37 11.97 10.75 3.73
C ASP A 37 11.42 11.46 5.00
N GLY A 38 10.35 10.89 5.57
CA GLY A 38 9.62 11.46 6.70
C GLY A 38 8.57 12.50 6.33
N GLU A 39 8.47 12.92 5.06
CA GLU A 39 7.46 13.88 4.58
C GLU A 39 6.06 13.39 4.92
N THR A 40 5.24 14.28 5.47
CA THR A 40 3.83 14.02 5.78
C THR A 40 2.94 14.89 4.92
N ILE A 41 1.94 14.28 4.29
CA ILE A 41 1.05 14.90 3.32
C ILE A 41 -0.38 14.72 3.81
N CYS A 42 -1.11 15.82 3.96
CA CYS A 42 -2.52 15.80 4.32
C CYS A 42 -3.38 16.03 3.09
N ILE A 43 -4.18 15.03 2.72
CA ILE A 43 -5.12 15.10 1.59
C ILE A 43 -6.53 15.30 2.17
N SER A 44 -6.96 16.55 2.22
CA SER A 44 -8.30 16.96 2.66
C SER A 44 -9.29 17.11 1.50
N ASN A 45 -8.79 17.18 0.27
CA ASN A 45 -9.57 17.40 -0.94
C ASN A 45 -9.53 16.14 -1.82
N TYR A 46 -10.58 15.95 -2.61
CA TYR A 46 -10.56 14.91 -3.64
C TYR A 46 -9.68 15.35 -4.80
N ALA A 47 -9.19 14.39 -5.60
CA ALA A 47 -8.50 14.72 -6.83
C ALA A 47 -9.44 15.53 -7.72
N HIS A 48 -8.97 16.67 -8.22
CA HIS A 48 -9.74 17.47 -9.16
C HIS A 48 -9.89 16.69 -10.47
N CYS A 49 -11.12 16.60 -10.98
CA CYS A 49 -11.30 16.06 -12.31
C CYS A 49 -10.72 17.06 -13.32
N SER A 50 -10.27 16.57 -14.47
CA SER A 50 -9.70 17.40 -15.54
C SER A 50 -10.73 18.24 -16.30
N GLU A 51 -12.04 18.07 -16.04
CA GLU A 51 -13.09 18.86 -16.67
C GLU A 51 -13.33 20.19 -15.93
N GLU A 52 -13.17 21.31 -16.65
CA GLU A 52 -13.24 22.68 -16.13
C GLU A 52 -14.63 23.06 -15.56
N SER A 53 -15.68 22.30 -15.86
CA SER A 53 -17.07 22.56 -15.45
C SER A 53 -17.64 21.57 -14.43
N CYS A 54 -16.81 20.64 -13.91
CA CYS A 54 -17.32 19.60 -13.02
C CYS A 54 -17.63 20.13 -11.62
N HIS A 55 -18.90 20.11 -11.23
CA HIS A 55 -19.36 20.37 -9.86
C HIS A 55 -19.13 19.21 -8.89
N CYS A 56 -18.26 18.26 -9.25
CA CYS A 56 -18.33 16.91 -8.70
C CYS A 56 -18.16 16.84 -7.18
N ARG A 57 -17.48 17.77 -6.48
CA ARG A 57 -17.21 17.58 -5.03
C ARG A 57 -17.08 18.87 -4.19
N SER A 58 -18.13 19.69 -4.12
CA SER A 58 -18.27 20.81 -3.15
C SER A 58 -18.53 20.37 -1.70
N SER A 59 -18.56 19.07 -1.43
CA SER A 59 -18.80 18.53 -0.09
C SER A 59 -17.51 18.59 0.74
N GLU A 60 -17.43 19.59 1.61
CA GLU A 60 -16.50 19.59 2.73
C GLU A 60 -16.80 18.38 3.63
N ARG A 61 -16.00 17.33 3.48
CA ARG A 61 -15.98 16.21 4.41
C ARG A 61 -14.79 16.40 5.33
N THR A 62 -15.00 16.33 6.64
CA THR A 62 -14.02 16.69 7.68
C THR A 62 -12.85 15.71 7.82
N ASN A 63 -12.89 14.55 7.17
CA ASN A 63 -11.88 13.51 7.36
C ASN A 63 -10.82 13.57 6.26
N ALA A 64 -9.55 13.59 6.66
CA ALA A 64 -8.41 13.67 5.75
C ALA A 64 -7.69 12.32 5.63
N VAL A 65 -6.96 12.15 4.52
CA VAL A 65 -5.98 11.06 4.37
C VAL A 65 -4.60 11.61 4.66
N MET A 66 -3.96 11.10 5.69
CA MET A 66 -2.58 11.43 6.04
C MET A 66 -1.65 10.41 5.40
N LEU A 67 -0.78 10.85 4.51
CA LEU A 67 0.29 10.01 3.97
C LEU A 67 1.60 10.38 4.66
N ARG A 68 2.46 9.40 4.89
CA ARG A 68 3.85 9.61 5.27
C ARG A 68 4.76 8.79 4.39
N LEU A 69 5.84 9.40 3.92
CA LEU A 69 6.79 8.74 3.04
C LEU A 69 8.00 8.27 3.85
N ARG A 70 8.47 7.05 3.59
CA ARG A 70 9.65 6.48 4.24
C ARG A 70 10.58 5.85 3.21
N LYS A 71 11.85 6.25 3.23
CA LYS A 71 12.88 5.63 2.42
C LYS A 71 13.44 4.39 3.11
N GLY A 72 13.50 3.29 2.35
CA GLY A 72 14.15 2.05 2.77
C GLY A 72 13.22 0.85 2.64
N TYR A 73 13.63 -0.27 3.24
CA TYR A 73 12.81 -1.46 3.31
C TYR A 73 11.89 -1.43 4.52
N TYR A 74 10.73 -2.08 4.39
CA TYR A 74 9.72 -2.09 5.44
C TYR A 74 10.26 -2.68 6.76
N HIS A 75 11.01 -3.79 6.69
CA HIS A 75 11.59 -4.44 7.87
C HIS A 75 12.59 -3.56 8.62
N ASP A 76 13.40 -2.75 7.93
CA ASP A 76 14.33 -1.82 8.57
C ASP A 76 13.58 -0.67 9.27
N ARG A 77 12.53 -0.17 8.60
CA ARG A 77 11.78 1.01 9.05
C ARG A 77 10.71 0.71 10.07
N TYR A 78 10.34 -0.56 10.23
CA TYR A 78 9.25 -0.95 11.11
C TYR A 78 9.43 -0.42 12.53
N THR A 79 10.64 -0.55 13.10
CA THR A 79 10.89 -0.04 14.46
C THR A 79 10.75 1.48 14.55
N ASP A 80 11.16 2.24 13.52
CA ASP A 80 10.98 3.69 13.43
C ASP A 80 9.52 4.08 13.22
N ILE A 81 8.74 3.26 12.52
CA ILE A 81 7.32 3.45 12.26
C ILE A 81 6.54 3.28 13.57
N VAL A 82 6.84 2.23 14.34
CA VAL A 82 6.22 1.99 15.66
C VAL A 82 6.62 3.08 16.66
N LYS A 83 7.87 3.56 16.63
CA LYS A 83 8.39 4.59 17.58
C LYS A 83 7.85 6.02 17.36
N VAL A 84 7.44 6.41 16.14
CA VAL A 84 7.06 7.81 15.83
C VAL A 84 5.54 8.08 15.98
N VAL A 85 4.76 7.12 16.48
CA VAL A 85 3.32 7.29 16.74
C VAL A 85 3.08 8.07 18.05
N LEU A 86 3.58 9.31 18.12
CA LEU A 86 3.36 10.22 19.25
C LEU A 86 2.18 11.17 19.04
N ASN A 87 1.48 11.18 17.90
CA ASN A 87 0.42 12.19 17.68
C ASN A 87 -0.74 11.87 16.74
N SER A 88 -0.85 10.69 16.11
CA SER A 88 -1.99 10.40 15.24
C SER A 88 -2.11 8.90 14.97
N SER A 89 -3.33 8.38 14.97
CA SER A 89 -3.67 6.99 14.67
C SER A 89 -3.09 6.56 13.32
N LEU A 90 -2.16 5.60 13.33
CA LEU A 90 -1.46 5.11 12.14
C LEU A 90 -2.27 4.00 11.46
N LEU A 91 -2.38 4.10 10.15
CA LEU A 91 -2.75 3.04 9.24
C LEU A 91 -1.52 2.94 8.33
N CYS A 92 -0.74 1.87 8.41
CA CYS A 92 0.36 1.66 7.47
C CYS A 92 -0.28 1.04 6.23
N MET A 93 -0.87 1.84 5.35
CA MET A 93 -1.23 1.35 4.03
C MET A 93 0.06 1.06 3.24
N ALA A 94 0.17 -0.01 2.46
CA ALA A 94 -0.89 -0.13 1.48
C ALA A 94 -2.16 -0.83 2.03
N LYS A 95 -3.30 -0.22 1.70
CA LYS A 95 -4.73 -0.50 1.92
C LYS A 95 -5.37 -0.55 3.33
N VAL A 96 -6.60 0.02 3.38
CA VAL A 96 -7.48 0.42 4.51
C VAL A 96 -8.43 -0.68 5.00
N THR A 97 -8.80 -0.70 6.30
CA THR A 97 -10.17 -0.82 6.95
C THR A 97 -10.09 -1.42 8.36
N LYS A 98 -10.95 -1.24 9.38
CA LYS A 98 -12.01 -0.28 9.82
C LYS A 98 -12.53 -0.80 11.20
N LEU A 99 -12.59 0.01 12.29
CA LEU A 99 -13.75 0.13 13.23
C LEU A 99 -13.50 0.97 14.52
N SER A 100 -14.49 1.84 14.81
CA SER A 100 -14.98 2.44 16.07
C SER A 100 -14.07 3.10 17.13
N LYS A 101 -14.25 4.42 17.27
CA LYS A 101 -14.27 5.31 18.48
C LYS A 101 -13.37 5.00 19.70
N PHE A 102 -12.61 6.03 20.07
CA PHE A 102 -12.12 6.42 21.41
C PHE A 102 -11.25 5.41 22.17
N LEU A 103 -9.94 5.61 22.12
CA LEU A 103 -9.03 5.91 23.24
C LEU A 103 -7.59 5.87 22.72
N TRP A 104 -6.80 6.85 23.14
CA TRP A 104 -5.40 7.00 22.78
C TRP A 104 -4.55 5.89 23.41
N HIS A 105 -3.77 5.14 22.59
CA HIS A 105 -2.46 4.56 22.93
C HIS A 105 -1.82 3.86 21.69
N SER A 106 -0.53 4.08 21.40
CA SER A 106 0.64 3.18 21.63
C SER A 106 0.92 2.20 20.48
N ASP A 107 2.21 1.87 20.23
CA ASP A 107 2.74 0.52 19.92
C ASP A 107 1.96 -0.45 18.99
N SER A 108 1.13 0.02 18.05
CA SER A 108 0.23 -0.86 17.29
C SER A 108 0.77 -1.23 15.91
N ASN A 109 0.66 -2.52 15.56
CA ASN A 109 0.86 -3.02 14.20
C ASN A 109 -0.14 -2.35 13.22
N PRO A 110 0.18 -2.22 11.91
CA PRO A 110 -0.80 -1.95 10.87
C PRO A 110 -2.01 -2.88 10.92
N HIS A 111 -3.12 -2.36 10.39
CA HIS A 111 -4.35 -3.13 10.23
C HIS A 111 -4.35 -4.01 8.97
N LEU A 112 -3.63 -3.57 7.93
CA LEU A 112 -3.53 -4.23 6.64
C LEU A 112 -2.26 -3.74 5.95
N ILE A 113 -1.57 -4.64 5.28
CA ILE A 113 -0.40 -4.34 4.45
C ILE A 113 -0.76 -4.65 3.01
N VAL A 114 -0.40 -3.76 2.09
CA VAL A 114 -0.52 -4.03 0.66
C VAL A 114 0.81 -3.75 -0.01
N ALA A 115 1.13 -4.60 -0.97
CA ALA A 115 2.39 -4.54 -1.69
C ALA A 115 2.05 -4.60 -3.19
N PRO A 116 1.75 -3.43 -3.80
CA PRO A 116 1.42 -3.39 -5.21
C PRO A 116 2.66 -3.70 -6.05
N ASN A 117 2.51 -4.57 -7.05
CA ASN A 117 3.59 -4.97 -7.96
C ASN A 117 4.87 -5.37 -7.20
N ALA A 118 4.71 -6.21 -6.18
CA ALA A 118 5.73 -6.44 -5.17
C ALA A 118 7.02 -7.05 -5.77
N GLY A 119 6.89 -7.91 -6.77
CA GLY A 119 8.04 -8.63 -7.33
C GLY A 119 8.73 -9.49 -6.27
N VAL A 120 7.96 -10.13 -5.39
CA VAL A 120 8.50 -10.90 -4.24
C VAL A 120 9.49 -11.97 -4.70
N ALA A 121 9.20 -12.64 -5.82
CA ALA A 121 10.10 -13.64 -6.39
C ALA A 121 11.35 -13.03 -7.05
N ALA A 122 11.29 -11.78 -7.48
CA ALA A 122 12.38 -11.09 -8.16
C ALA A 122 13.39 -10.46 -7.19
N TYR A 123 12.98 -10.09 -5.98
CA TYR A 123 13.83 -9.38 -5.02
C TYR A 123 13.90 -10.11 -3.68
N SER A 124 15.06 -10.69 -3.37
CA SER A 124 15.32 -11.38 -2.09
C SER A 124 15.22 -10.45 -0.87
N SER A 125 15.30 -9.14 -1.06
CA SER A 125 15.05 -8.13 -0.01
C SER A 125 13.62 -8.18 0.56
N TRP A 126 12.69 -8.90 -0.08
CA TRP A 126 11.38 -9.17 0.50
C TRP A 126 11.40 -10.18 1.65
N LEU A 127 12.37 -11.10 1.72
CA LEU A 127 12.33 -12.20 2.69
C LEU A 127 12.20 -11.70 4.14
N PRO A 128 13.01 -10.74 4.62
CA PRO A 128 12.86 -10.23 5.98
C PRO A 128 11.54 -9.47 6.18
N THR A 129 11.00 -8.84 5.13
CA THR A 129 9.67 -8.21 5.17
C THR A 129 8.57 -9.26 5.34
N ILE A 130 8.63 -10.38 4.63
CA ILE A 130 7.62 -11.45 4.74
C ILE A 130 7.70 -12.13 6.12
N GLU A 131 8.91 -12.35 6.66
CA GLU A 131 9.11 -12.85 8.02
C GLU A 131 8.48 -11.90 9.05
N LEU A 132 8.75 -10.59 8.94
CA LEU A 132 8.16 -9.60 9.82
C LEU A 132 6.62 -9.60 9.71
N ILE A 133 6.05 -9.61 8.50
CA ILE A 133 4.59 -9.64 8.29
C ILE A 133 3.98 -10.88 8.96
N LYS A 134 4.63 -12.04 8.84
CA LYS A 134 4.21 -13.29 9.48
C LYS A 134 4.19 -13.16 11.00
N GLU A 135 5.25 -12.61 11.59
CA GLU A 135 5.37 -12.38 13.04
C GLU A 135 4.31 -11.40 13.55
N MET A 136 4.01 -10.36 12.77
CA MET A 136 2.99 -9.37 13.10
C MET A 136 1.57 -9.93 13.12
N GLY A 137 1.32 -11.01 12.37
CA GLY A 137 -0.02 -11.63 12.25
C GLY A 137 -1.05 -10.73 11.56
N VAL A 138 -0.59 -9.75 10.78
CA VAL A 138 -1.45 -8.77 10.08
C VAL A 138 -1.77 -9.28 8.68
N PRO A 139 -3.01 -9.09 8.18
CA PRO A 139 -3.35 -9.40 6.79
C PRO A 139 -2.44 -8.62 5.82
N ALA A 140 -1.89 -9.32 4.83
CA ALA A 140 -1.11 -8.72 3.76
C ALA A 140 -1.66 -9.15 2.40
N ILE A 141 -1.80 -8.20 1.47
CA ILE A 141 -2.26 -8.46 0.09
C ILE A 141 -1.19 -7.99 -0.88
N PHE A 142 -0.87 -8.83 -1.85
CA PHE A 142 0.16 -8.56 -2.84
C PHE A 142 -0.49 -8.44 -4.22
N THR A 143 0.15 -7.68 -5.10
CA THR A 143 -0.17 -7.74 -6.52
C THR A 143 1.08 -7.88 -7.37
N ASP A 144 0.91 -8.43 -8.58
CA ASP A 144 2.00 -8.58 -9.55
C ASP A 144 1.52 -8.39 -11.00
N PHE A 145 2.48 -8.27 -11.91
CA PHE A 145 2.24 -7.87 -13.30
C PHE A 145 1.62 -8.98 -14.17
N CYS A 146 1.91 -10.24 -13.84
CA CYS A 146 1.42 -11.42 -14.54
C CYS A 146 1.18 -12.58 -13.57
N GLU A 147 0.44 -13.60 -14.05
CA GLU A 147 0.06 -14.76 -13.24
C GLU A 147 1.29 -15.55 -12.78
N GLU A 148 2.28 -15.73 -13.64
CA GLU A 148 3.53 -16.45 -13.34
C GLU A 148 4.30 -15.76 -12.20
N ALA A 149 4.42 -14.44 -12.24
CA ALA A 149 5.09 -13.68 -11.18
C ALA A 149 4.34 -13.80 -9.84
N ALA A 150 2.99 -13.72 -9.87
CA ALA A 150 2.16 -13.95 -8.70
C ALA A 150 2.29 -15.40 -8.16
N PHE A 151 2.39 -16.39 -9.06
CA PHE A 151 2.60 -17.79 -8.70
C PHE A 151 3.94 -18.00 -8.01
N LEU A 152 5.03 -17.49 -8.60
CA LEU A 152 6.36 -17.58 -7.99
C LEU A 152 6.40 -16.84 -6.64
N ALA A 153 5.79 -15.65 -6.55
CA ALA A 153 5.65 -14.91 -5.30
C ALA A 153 4.90 -15.72 -4.23
N SER A 154 3.80 -16.40 -4.60
CA SER A 154 3.04 -17.26 -3.68
C SER A 154 3.89 -18.41 -3.11
N ARG A 155 4.79 -18.99 -3.92
CA ARG A 155 5.71 -20.04 -3.51
C ARG A 155 6.75 -19.50 -2.53
N CYS A 156 7.33 -18.33 -2.80
CA CYS A 156 8.24 -17.65 -1.88
C CYS A 156 7.57 -17.36 -0.53
N ILE A 157 6.38 -16.75 -0.55
CA ILE A 157 5.63 -16.41 0.68
C ILE A 157 5.28 -17.69 1.45
N SER A 158 4.80 -18.73 0.77
CA SER A 158 4.45 -20.00 1.44
C SER A 158 5.66 -20.68 2.07
N SER A 159 6.83 -20.59 1.42
CA SER A 159 8.09 -21.14 1.95
C SER A 159 8.54 -20.43 3.22
N VAL A 160 8.41 -19.10 3.29
CA VAL A 160 8.81 -18.29 4.46
C VAL A 160 7.78 -18.43 5.60
N THR A 161 6.50 -18.37 5.26
CA THR A 161 5.41 -18.38 6.25
C THR A 161 5.08 -19.79 6.74
N GLY A 162 5.40 -20.83 5.97
CA GLY A 162 4.96 -22.21 6.22
C GLY A 162 3.45 -22.39 6.07
N ARG A 163 2.75 -21.44 5.41
CA ARG A 163 1.29 -21.41 5.26
C ARG A 163 0.92 -21.15 3.80
N PRO A 164 -0.16 -21.76 3.29
CA PRO A 164 -0.70 -21.37 1.98
C PRO A 164 -1.30 -19.96 2.06
N LEU A 165 -1.46 -19.33 0.89
CA LEU A 165 -2.17 -18.07 0.78
C LEU A 165 -3.63 -18.23 1.20
N SER A 166 -4.18 -17.21 1.87
CA SER A 166 -5.60 -17.16 2.22
C SER A 166 -6.48 -16.72 1.05
N LEU A 167 -5.90 -15.94 0.13
CA LEU A 167 -6.53 -15.52 -1.12
C LEU A 167 -5.84 -16.24 -2.28
N PRO A 168 -6.56 -17.02 -3.11
CA PRO A 168 -5.96 -17.58 -4.30
C PRO A 168 -5.61 -16.47 -5.29
N ILE A 169 -4.59 -16.71 -6.11
CA ILE A 169 -4.20 -15.81 -7.19
C ILE A 169 -5.40 -15.65 -8.12
N GLN A 170 -5.77 -14.40 -8.37
CA GLN A 170 -6.85 -14.06 -9.27
C GLN A 170 -6.57 -12.73 -9.97
N ILE A 171 -7.26 -12.48 -11.07
CA ILE A 171 -7.21 -11.18 -11.73
C ILE A 171 -7.71 -10.12 -10.75
N ASN A 172 -6.93 -9.07 -10.55
CA ASN A 172 -7.29 -7.96 -9.69
C ASN A 172 -8.50 -7.21 -10.30
N PRO A 173 -9.66 -7.18 -9.61
CA PRO A 173 -10.85 -6.49 -10.10
C PRO A 173 -10.66 -4.97 -10.13
N PHE A 174 -9.63 -4.46 -9.45
CA PHE A 174 -9.26 -3.04 -9.40
C PHE A 174 -8.02 -2.74 -10.26
N ARG A 175 -7.60 -3.66 -11.16
CA ARG A 175 -6.45 -3.42 -12.04
C ARG A 175 -6.73 -2.23 -12.96
N GLN A 176 -5.72 -1.40 -13.19
CA GLN A 176 -5.76 -0.44 -14.28
C GLN A 176 -5.24 -1.14 -15.55
N PRO A 177 -5.89 -1.00 -16.72
CA PRO A 177 -5.47 -1.65 -17.95
C PRO A 177 -4.27 -0.92 -18.58
N MET A 178 -3.23 -0.63 -17.79
CA MET A 178 -2.01 -0.02 -18.27
C MET A 178 -1.03 -1.14 -18.57
N ALA A 179 -0.88 -1.44 -19.87
CA ALA A 179 0.13 -2.37 -20.35
C ALA A 179 1.51 -1.88 -19.93
N VAL A 180 2.32 -2.79 -19.42
CA VAL A 180 3.72 -2.56 -19.09
C VAL A 180 4.53 -3.30 -20.13
N GLU A 181 5.21 -2.54 -20.99
CA GLU A 181 6.23 -3.12 -21.87
C GLU A 181 7.43 -3.49 -20.98
N ASP A 182 7.56 -4.77 -20.67
CA ASP A 182 8.71 -5.32 -19.97
C ASP A 182 9.50 -6.21 -20.95
N SER A 183 10.70 -5.78 -21.32
CA SER A 183 11.56 -6.52 -22.25
C SER A 183 12.15 -7.81 -21.66
N ALA A 184 12.11 -7.98 -20.34
CA ALA A 184 12.64 -9.16 -19.67
C ALA A 184 11.62 -10.32 -19.63
N LEU A 185 10.33 -9.99 -19.68
CA LEU A 185 9.23 -10.96 -19.64
C LEU A 185 8.57 -10.97 -21.02
N TYR A 186 8.76 -12.03 -21.81
CA TYR A 186 8.06 -12.26 -23.08
C TYR A 186 6.55 -12.57 -22.91
N LEU A 187 5.93 -12.07 -21.84
CA LEU A 187 4.54 -12.28 -21.47
C LEU A 187 3.82 -10.92 -21.39
N PRO A 188 2.52 -10.85 -21.74
CA PRO A 188 1.71 -9.66 -21.51
C PRO A 188 1.71 -9.28 -20.03
N CYS A 189 2.28 -8.11 -19.71
CA CYS A 189 2.37 -7.59 -18.35
C CYS A 189 1.49 -6.34 -18.21
N TYR A 190 0.78 -6.24 -17.08
CA TYR A 190 -0.04 -5.07 -16.76
C TYR A 190 0.23 -4.62 -15.33
N SER A 191 0.24 -3.32 -15.08
CA SER A 191 0.42 -2.84 -13.71
C SER A 191 -0.75 -3.30 -12.83
N ASN A 192 -0.45 -3.86 -11.66
CA ASN A 192 -1.43 -4.23 -10.64
C ASN A 192 -2.41 -5.33 -11.12
N CYS A 193 -1.94 -6.28 -11.93
CA CYS A 193 -2.78 -7.18 -12.73
C CYS A 193 -3.41 -8.32 -11.92
N PHE A 194 -2.61 -9.02 -11.11
CA PHE A 194 -3.06 -10.15 -10.29
C PHE A 194 -3.00 -9.80 -8.81
N ILE A 195 -3.95 -10.28 -8.01
CA ILE A 195 -4.05 -10.06 -6.57
C ILE A 195 -4.05 -11.40 -5.83
N PHE A 196 -3.34 -11.47 -4.70
CA PHE A 196 -3.15 -12.68 -3.90
C PHE A 196 -2.73 -12.36 -2.45
#